data_AF-A0A835HZG0-F1
#
_entry.id   AF-A0A835HZG0-F1
#
_cell.length_a   1.000
_cell.length_b   1.000
_cell.length_c   1.000
_cell.angle_alpha   90.00
_cell.angle_beta   90.00
_cell.angle_gamma   90.00
#
_symmetry.space_group_name_H-M   'P 1'
#
loop_
_entity.id
_entity.type
_entity.pdbx_description
1 polymer ?
#
loop_
_entity_poly.entity_id
_entity_poly.type
_entity_poly.pdbx_seq_one_letter_code
_entity_poly.pdbx_strand_id
1 'polypeptide(L)'
;MAKFSLLVSVCFLILFHAQASQQSQRQSQCRIQNIDALEPTHRIQSEAGVTEHWDEYNEQLECAGVAVTRHFIHSHLIVNGYTWLKCAGRGLHGAVIPGCPESYQSSQQSEQSEQQQLQREQGQSQQQRSLRGDRHQKVRIVRQGDVVATPVGVAKWIYNNGDTPLVMVSLIDTSNYENQLDGRRRSFYLGGNPQQQQQRQQQEQQREQGQRRGSQQEASSNNIFSGFDNRMLAEVFGVSTETARRLRGENDNRGNIVRVENELQVIRPPRMEQEEEEQEEQRYGGNGLDESVCNLKLRQNIDNPSRADVYNPRAGRFTRLNSRKLSILSYLRLNAERGVLYRNALTAPRWHMNSHSVMYVTRGNARVQIVGNYQRPIFDGQLRQGQLLIVPQNFATIKQAGENGFEWISFQTNNQALTSPIAGRNSVIRALPQEILMNAFRISSEEARSLKYNRDEIELFAPRSESQGREIAA
;
A
#
# COMPACT_ATOMS: atom_id res chain seq x y z
N MET A 1 -30.41 -11.62 48.78
CA MET A 1 -30.23 -11.36 47.33
C MET A 1 -29.66 -9.98 46.99
N ALA A 2 -29.77 -8.95 47.84
CA ALA A 2 -29.23 -7.61 47.53
C ALA A 2 -27.69 -7.50 47.53
N LYS A 3 -26.97 -8.35 48.29
CA LYS A 3 -25.48 -8.30 48.36
C LYS A 3 -24.78 -8.89 47.12
N PHE A 4 -25.43 -9.76 46.35
CA PHE A 4 -24.86 -10.35 45.14
C PHE A 4 -24.97 -9.42 43.92
N SER A 5 -25.98 -8.55 43.88
CA SER A 5 -26.20 -7.60 42.77
C SER A 5 -25.15 -6.48 42.75
N LEU A 6 -24.66 -6.04 43.91
CA LEU A 6 -23.64 -4.98 44.00
C LEU A 6 -22.26 -5.45 43.50
N LEU A 7 -21.89 -6.71 43.78
CA LEU A 7 -20.62 -7.30 43.35
C LEU A 7 -20.55 -7.47 41.83
N VAL A 8 -21.65 -7.85 41.19
CA VAL A 8 -21.73 -7.96 39.72
C VAL A 8 -21.67 -6.59 39.05
N SER A 9 -22.32 -5.57 39.63
CA SER A 9 -22.28 -4.20 39.10
C SER A 9 -20.89 -3.54 39.22
N VAL A 10 -20.17 -3.78 40.33
CA VAL A 10 -18.80 -3.30 40.52
C VAL A 10 -17.82 -4.03 39.58
N CYS A 11 -17.97 -5.33 39.36
CA CYS A 11 -17.15 -6.06 38.38
C CYS A 11 -17.38 -5.57 36.94
N PHE A 12 -18.61 -5.23 36.55
CA PHE A 12 -18.89 -4.63 35.25
C PHE A 12 -18.29 -3.22 35.12
N LEU A 13 -18.33 -2.39 36.16
CA LEU A 13 -17.69 -1.06 36.14
C LEU A 13 -16.15 -1.13 36.09
N ILE A 14 -15.54 -2.09 36.79
CA ILE A 14 -14.09 -2.33 36.74
C ILE A 14 -13.67 -2.89 35.37
N LEU A 15 -14.47 -3.77 34.75
CA LEU A 15 -14.20 -4.26 33.38
C LEU A 15 -14.37 -3.14 32.34
N PHE A 16 -15.35 -2.26 32.48
CA PHE A 16 -15.50 -1.09 31.61
C PHE A 16 -14.39 -0.05 31.80
N HIS A 17 -13.89 0.15 33.04
CA HIS A 17 -12.73 1.02 33.28
C HIS A 17 -11.39 0.38 32.86
N ALA A 18 -11.24 -0.94 32.97
CA ALA A 18 -10.06 -1.65 32.47
C ALA A 18 -9.99 -1.64 30.94
N GLN A 19 -11.12 -1.81 30.25
CA GLN A 19 -11.18 -1.68 28.79
C GLN A 19 -11.03 -0.23 28.32
N ALA A 20 -11.54 0.75 29.07
CA ALA A 20 -11.34 2.17 28.76
C ALA A 20 -9.92 2.67 29.06
N SER A 21 -9.24 2.12 30.08
CA SER A 21 -7.87 2.51 30.45
C SER A 21 -6.79 1.89 29.55
N GLN A 22 -7.00 0.69 29.01
CA GLN A 22 -6.11 0.15 27.96
C GLN A 22 -6.21 0.93 26.64
N GLN A 23 -7.34 1.59 26.37
CA GLN A 23 -7.50 2.44 25.20
C GLN A 23 -6.91 3.87 25.38
N SER A 24 -6.59 4.25 26.63
CA SER A 24 -6.09 5.59 26.97
C SER A 24 -4.56 5.76 26.84
N GLN A 25 -3.78 4.69 26.65
CA GLN A 25 -2.31 4.77 26.60
C GLN A 25 -1.71 5.02 25.20
N ARG A 26 -2.55 5.15 24.17
CA ARG A 26 -2.15 5.64 22.83
C ARG A 26 -2.86 6.97 22.47
N GLN A 27 -3.03 7.88 23.44
CA GLN A 27 -3.43 9.26 23.14
C GLN A 27 -2.31 9.95 22.32
N SER A 28 -2.62 10.08 21.02
CA SER A 28 -1.81 10.53 19.87
C SER A 28 -0.61 11.47 20.10
N GLN A 29 0.54 11.06 19.54
CA GLN A 29 1.72 11.88 19.24
C GLN A 29 1.50 12.86 18.06
N CYS A 30 0.26 13.06 17.60
CA CYS A 30 -0.06 13.88 16.43
C CYS A 30 -0.08 15.40 16.69
N ARG A 31 0.80 15.91 17.56
CA ARG A 31 0.99 17.36 17.77
C ARG A 31 1.97 17.94 16.75
N ILE A 32 1.72 17.65 15.47
CA ILE A 32 2.62 18.03 14.39
C ILE A 32 2.40 19.51 14.04
N GLN A 33 3.45 20.31 14.19
CA GLN A 33 3.42 21.75 13.88
C GLN A 33 3.91 22.06 12.45
N ASN A 34 4.73 21.17 11.89
CA ASN A 34 5.21 21.23 10.53
C ASN A 34 5.26 19.83 9.94
N ILE A 35 4.82 19.66 8.70
CA ILE A 35 4.93 18.43 7.93
C ILE A 35 5.97 18.71 6.83
N ASP A 36 6.68 17.67 6.41
CA ASP A 36 7.66 17.73 5.34
C ASP A 36 7.36 16.67 4.28
N ALA A 37 7.78 16.93 3.04
CA ALA A 37 7.80 15.91 2.02
C ALA A 37 8.93 14.91 2.32
N LEU A 38 8.57 13.65 2.57
CA LEU A 38 9.49 12.62 3.02
C LEU A 38 10.08 11.84 1.84
N GLU A 39 11.39 11.63 1.88
CA GLU A 39 12.13 10.75 1.00
C GLU A 39 12.66 9.53 1.77
N PRO A 40 12.99 8.42 1.11
CA PRO A 40 13.57 7.27 1.80
C PRO A 40 14.89 7.64 2.48
N THR A 41 15.09 7.18 3.71
CA THR A 41 16.28 7.46 4.52
C THR A 41 17.30 6.33 4.47
N HIS A 42 16.84 5.11 4.17
CA HIS A 42 17.69 3.92 4.15
C HIS A 42 17.46 3.10 2.89
N ARG A 43 18.55 2.58 2.33
CA ARG A 43 18.56 1.75 1.13
C ARG A 43 19.34 0.47 1.41
N ILE A 44 18.72 -0.66 1.09
CA ILE A 44 19.31 -2.00 1.20
C ILE A 44 19.41 -2.54 -0.22
N GLN A 45 20.64 -2.67 -0.72
CA GLN A 45 20.92 -3.33 -1.99
C GLN A 45 20.83 -4.85 -1.79
N SER A 46 20.21 -5.56 -2.73
CA SER A 46 20.14 -7.02 -2.86
C SER A 46 20.66 -7.43 -4.25
N GLU A 47 20.86 -8.72 -4.49
CA GLU A 47 21.43 -9.25 -5.75
C GLU A 47 20.69 -8.79 -7.01
N ALA A 48 19.35 -8.80 -6.98
CA ALA A 48 18.51 -8.49 -8.13
C ALA A 48 17.62 -7.24 -7.94
N GLY A 49 17.82 -6.47 -6.86
CA GLY A 49 16.97 -5.34 -6.56
C GLY A 49 17.42 -4.50 -5.38
N VAL A 50 16.54 -3.57 -5.02
CA VAL A 50 16.78 -2.57 -3.98
C VAL A 50 15.54 -2.47 -3.12
N THR A 51 15.70 -2.42 -1.80
CA THR A 51 14.64 -2.01 -0.89
C THR A 51 15.01 -0.69 -0.21
N GLU A 52 14.14 0.30 -0.35
CA GLU A 52 14.23 1.59 0.30
C GLU A 52 13.21 1.69 1.43
N HIS A 53 13.60 2.33 2.53
CA HIS A 53 12.79 2.50 3.73
C HIS A 53 12.69 3.98 4.05
N TRP A 54 11.50 4.41 4.43
CA TRP A 54 11.32 5.67 5.15
C TRP A 54 11.57 5.43 6.63
N ASP A 55 12.05 6.47 7.33
CA ASP A 55 12.31 6.41 8.76
C ASP A 55 11.01 6.29 9.54
N GLU A 56 10.76 5.11 10.12
CA GLU A 56 9.57 4.84 10.93
C GLU A 56 9.56 5.56 12.29
N TYR A 57 10.67 6.16 12.71
CA TYR A 57 10.74 7.05 13.88
C TYR A 57 10.40 8.50 13.53
N ASN A 58 10.12 8.79 12.25
CA ASN A 58 9.64 10.11 11.86
C ASN A 58 8.26 10.38 12.48
N GLU A 59 8.12 11.52 13.15
CA GLU A 59 6.89 11.90 13.88
C GLU A 59 5.62 11.87 13.02
N GLN A 60 5.74 12.10 11.71
CA GLN A 60 4.61 12.09 10.78
C GLN A 60 4.13 10.66 10.51
N LEU A 61 5.06 9.71 10.40
CA LEU A 61 4.78 8.29 10.21
C LEU A 61 4.31 7.64 11.52
N GLU A 62 4.90 8.01 12.67
CA GLU A 62 4.42 7.59 13.99
C GLU A 62 3.00 8.08 14.27
N CYS A 63 2.70 9.35 13.95
CA CYS A 63 1.35 9.89 14.06
C CYS A 63 0.33 9.13 13.20
N ALA A 64 0.70 8.79 11.96
CA ALA A 64 -0.17 8.01 11.08
C ALA A 64 -0.23 6.52 11.43
N GLY A 65 0.69 6.01 12.27
CA GLY A 65 0.74 4.61 12.67
C GLY A 65 1.14 3.67 11.53
N VAL A 66 2.07 4.11 10.67
CA VAL A 66 2.44 3.37 9.46
C VAL A 66 3.96 3.29 9.26
N ALA A 67 4.39 2.24 8.56
CA ALA A 67 5.73 2.11 8.00
C ALA A 67 5.64 1.97 6.47
N VAL A 68 6.57 2.61 5.76
CA VAL A 68 6.57 2.63 4.29
C VAL A 68 7.92 2.16 3.75
N THR A 69 7.86 1.33 2.70
CA THR A 69 9.02 0.89 1.95
C THR A 69 8.77 0.98 0.44
N ARG A 70 9.84 0.96 -0.35
CA ARG A 70 9.79 0.93 -1.81
C ARG A 70 10.78 -0.10 -2.32
N HIS A 71 10.33 -1.00 -3.17
CA HIS A 71 11.17 -2.02 -3.77
C HIS A 71 11.34 -1.74 -5.27
N PHE A 72 12.56 -1.91 -5.76
CA PHE A 72 12.90 -1.92 -7.19
C PHE A 72 13.41 -3.31 -7.54
N ILE A 73 12.76 -3.97 -8.50
CA ILE A 73 13.05 -5.35 -8.88
C ILE A 73 13.35 -5.34 -10.38
N HIS A 74 14.61 -5.49 -10.79
CA HIS A 74 15.00 -5.28 -12.20
C HIS A 74 14.38 -6.33 -13.13
N SER A 75 14.58 -7.57 -12.75
CA SER A 75 13.99 -8.81 -13.25
C SER A 75 14.16 -9.79 -12.08
N HIS A 76 13.31 -10.81 -11.93
CA HIS A 76 13.45 -11.86 -10.90
C HIS A 76 12.74 -11.62 -9.53
N LEU A 77 13.04 -12.46 -8.53
CA LEU A 77 12.16 -12.81 -7.40
C LEU A 77 12.49 -12.03 -6.10
N ILE A 78 11.45 -11.46 -5.48
CA ILE A 78 11.38 -11.11 -4.05
C ILE A 78 10.77 -12.26 -3.27
N VAL A 79 11.39 -12.59 -2.13
CA VAL A 79 10.82 -13.48 -1.11
C VAL A 79 10.46 -12.65 0.14
N ASN A 80 9.16 -12.53 0.41
CA ASN A 80 8.48 -12.05 1.64
C ASN A 80 8.58 -10.58 2.08
N GLY A 81 7.45 -10.07 2.59
CA GLY A 81 7.28 -8.77 3.25
C GLY A 81 5.80 -8.30 3.26
N TYR A 82 5.19 -8.01 4.42
CA TYR A 82 3.76 -7.60 4.57
C TYR A 82 3.45 -6.28 3.88
N THR A 83 2.35 -6.17 3.13
CA THR A 83 2.07 -4.89 2.45
C THR A 83 0.82 -4.74 1.55
N TRP A 84 0.37 -3.48 1.45
CA TRP A 84 -0.29 -2.82 0.31
C TRP A 84 0.66 -2.41 -0.83
N LEU A 85 0.41 -2.87 -2.06
CA LEU A 85 1.37 -2.71 -3.17
C LEU A 85 0.82 -1.87 -4.32
N LYS A 86 1.48 -0.78 -4.71
CA LYS A 86 1.30 -0.21 -6.07
C LYS A 86 2.42 -0.73 -6.97
N CYS A 87 2.07 -1.49 -8.00
CA CYS A 87 3.01 -1.96 -9.01
C CYS A 87 3.16 -0.94 -10.15
N ALA A 88 4.38 -0.79 -10.68
CA ALA A 88 4.66 -0.25 -12.01
C ALA A 88 5.54 -1.27 -12.75
N GLY A 89 5.05 -1.84 -13.85
CA GLY A 89 5.61 -3.04 -14.48
C GLY A 89 4.63 -4.22 -14.45
N ARG A 90 5.09 -5.44 -14.81
CA ARG A 90 4.32 -6.69 -14.81
C ARG A 90 5.05 -7.75 -14.00
N GLY A 91 4.31 -8.55 -13.24
CA GLY A 91 4.89 -9.57 -12.37
C GLY A 91 3.91 -10.66 -12.00
N LEU A 92 4.42 -11.63 -11.25
CA LEU A 92 3.65 -12.66 -10.57
C LEU A 92 3.68 -12.39 -9.06
N HIS A 93 2.57 -12.64 -8.39
CA HIS A 93 2.42 -12.50 -6.94
C HIS A 93 1.78 -13.76 -6.37
N GLY A 94 2.44 -14.38 -5.40
CA GLY A 94 1.88 -15.44 -4.57
C GLY A 94 1.62 -14.95 -3.15
N ALA A 95 0.50 -15.37 -2.58
CA ALA A 95 0.20 -15.21 -1.16
C ALA A 95 -0.29 -16.56 -0.64
N VAL A 96 0.40 -17.07 0.39
CA VAL A 96 0.16 -18.39 0.97
C VAL A 96 -0.82 -18.23 2.13
N ILE A 97 -2.07 -18.61 1.91
CA ILE A 97 -3.13 -18.55 2.92
C ILE A 97 -3.08 -19.85 3.72
N PRO A 98 -2.72 -19.82 5.02
CA PRO A 98 -2.60 -21.04 5.82
C PRO A 98 -3.91 -21.82 5.87
N GLY A 99 -3.82 -23.15 5.77
CA GLY A 99 -4.98 -24.05 5.77
C GLY A 99 -5.69 -24.21 4.42
N CYS A 100 -5.29 -23.45 3.40
CA CYS A 100 -5.82 -23.61 2.05
C CYS A 100 -5.00 -24.62 1.23
N PRO A 101 -5.67 -25.51 0.47
CA PRO A 101 -4.98 -26.52 -0.33
C PRO A 101 -4.30 -25.92 -1.56
N GLU A 102 -3.36 -26.66 -2.13
CA GLU A 102 -2.74 -26.40 -3.42
C GLU A 102 -3.76 -26.58 -4.54
N SER A 103 -4.37 -25.48 -4.98
CA SER A 103 -5.40 -25.49 -6.03
C SER A 103 -4.83 -25.48 -7.44
N TYR A 104 -3.54 -25.20 -7.62
CA TYR A 104 -2.86 -25.22 -8.90
C TYR A 104 -1.98 -26.46 -8.94
N GLN A 105 -2.26 -27.36 -9.88
CA GLN A 105 -1.61 -28.66 -10.00
C GLN A 105 -1.37 -29.02 -11.47
N SER A 106 -0.24 -29.65 -11.77
CA SER A 106 0.00 -30.24 -13.09
C SER A 106 -0.76 -31.58 -13.18
N SER A 107 -1.72 -31.72 -14.07
CA SER A 107 -2.41 -33.01 -14.31
C SER A 107 -1.63 -33.92 -15.25
N GLN A 108 -1.62 -35.23 -14.96
CA GLN A 108 -1.07 -36.26 -15.86
C GLN A 108 -1.87 -36.42 -17.18
N GLN A 109 -3.08 -35.87 -17.29
CA GLN A 109 -3.92 -35.99 -18.49
C GLN A 109 -3.67 -34.91 -19.55
N SER A 110 -3.23 -33.71 -19.15
CA SER A 110 -2.63 -32.73 -20.06
C SER A 110 -1.36 -33.29 -20.72
N GLU A 111 -0.71 -34.27 -20.08
CA GLU A 111 0.44 -34.99 -20.64
C GLU A 111 0.09 -35.89 -21.85
N GLN A 112 -1.16 -36.36 -22.01
CA GLN A 112 -1.55 -37.18 -23.17
C GLN A 112 -2.04 -36.35 -24.37
N SER A 113 -2.74 -35.24 -24.12
CA SER A 113 -3.23 -34.35 -25.18
C SER A 113 -2.08 -33.58 -25.85
N GLU A 114 -1.06 -33.18 -25.07
CA GLU A 114 0.13 -32.49 -25.60
C GLU A 114 1.14 -33.47 -26.22
N GLN A 115 1.21 -34.73 -25.77
CA GLN A 115 2.05 -35.75 -26.40
C GLN A 115 1.63 -36.09 -27.84
N GLN A 116 0.36 -35.92 -28.22
CA GLN A 116 -0.08 -36.11 -29.62
C GLN A 116 0.25 -34.92 -30.52
N GLN A 117 0.50 -33.71 -29.98
CA GLN A 117 1.00 -32.58 -30.77
C GLN A 117 2.53 -32.48 -30.80
N LEU A 118 3.25 -33.11 -29.86
CA LEU A 118 4.70 -32.98 -29.67
C LEU A 118 5.57 -34.09 -30.30
N GLN A 119 5.06 -34.90 -31.24
CA GLN A 119 5.91 -35.84 -32.00
C GLN A 119 6.67 -35.20 -33.17
N ARG A 120 6.59 -33.87 -33.37
CA ARG A 120 7.26 -33.19 -34.50
C ARG A 120 8.46 -32.30 -34.15
N GLU A 121 8.80 -32.07 -32.90
CA GLU A 121 9.97 -31.25 -32.56
C GLU A 121 10.89 -31.98 -31.57
N GLN A 122 11.98 -32.52 -32.11
CA GLN A 122 13.12 -33.01 -31.34
C GLN A 122 13.79 -31.83 -30.63
N GLY A 123 13.40 -31.61 -29.38
CA GLY A 123 14.01 -30.60 -28.54
C GLY A 123 13.31 -30.54 -27.19
N GLN A 124 13.54 -31.55 -26.34
CA GLN A 124 13.13 -31.45 -24.94
C GLN A 124 13.86 -30.24 -24.31
N SER A 125 13.20 -29.10 -24.17
CA SER A 125 13.70 -28.04 -23.31
C SER A 125 13.63 -28.55 -21.87
N GLN A 126 14.72 -28.37 -21.10
CA GLN A 126 14.75 -28.68 -19.65
C GLN A 126 13.60 -28.01 -18.87
N GLN A 127 12.91 -27.03 -19.48
CA GLN A 127 11.79 -26.25 -18.96
C GLN A 127 10.56 -27.09 -18.57
N GLN A 128 10.21 -28.17 -19.29
CA GLN A 128 9.01 -28.96 -18.98
C GLN A 128 9.21 -30.05 -17.90
N ARG A 129 10.46 -30.41 -17.59
CA ARG A 129 10.73 -31.44 -16.56
C ARG A 129 10.60 -30.92 -15.13
N SER A 130 10.79 -29.62 -14.89
CA SER A 130 10.84 -29.05 -13.52
C SER A 130 9.48 -28.86 -12.85
N LEU A 131 8.39 -28.78 -13.62
CA LEU A 131 7.02 -28.60 -13.10
C LEU A 131 6.30 -29.93 -12.81
N ARG A 132 6.92 -31.06 -13.14
CA ARG A 132 6.25 -32.36 -13.07
C ARG A 132 5.96 -32.76 -11.63
N GLY A 133 4.68 -32.89 -11.31
CA GLY A 133 4.22 -33.27 -9.96
C GLY A 133 4.16 -32.10 -8.98
N ASP A 134 4.41 -30.87 -9.44
CA ASP A 134 4.30 -29.67 -8.62
C ASP A 134 2.83 -29.35 -8.31
N ARG A 135 2.62 -28.80 -7.11
CA ARG A 135 1.34 -28.31 -6.62
C ARG A 135 1.59 -27.11 -5.73
N HIS A 136 0.86 -26.03 -5.97
CA HIS A 136 0.96 -24.83 -5.14
C HIS A 136 -0.37 -24.07 -5.08
N GLN A 137 -0.43 -23.07 -4.20
CA GLN A 137 -1.58 -22.16 -4.13
C GLN A 137 -1.62 -21.22 -5.35
N LYS A 138 -2.75 -20.53 -5.50
CA LYS A 138 -3.03 -19.61 -6.61
C LYS A 138 -1.96 -18.52 -6.77
N VAL A 139 -1.38 -18.47 -7.97
CA VAL A 139 -0.51 -17.38 -8.44
C VAL A 139 -1.37 -16.31 -9.11
N ARG A 140 -1.07 -15.04 -8.85
CA ARG A 140 -1.79 -13.88 -9.40
C ARG A 140 -0.86 -13.09 -10.30
N ILE A 141 -1.32 -12.71 -11.48
CA ILE A 141 -0.62 -11.71 -12.30
C ILE A 141 -0.84 -10.35 -11.64
N VAL A 142 0.22 -9.56 -11.52
CA VAL A 142 0.16 -8.17 -11.05
C VAL A 142 0.73 -7.25 -12.13
N ARG A 143 0.14 -6.07 -12.25
CA ARG A 143 0.54 -5.10 -13.27
C ARG A 143 0.46 -3.66 -12.78
N GLN A 144 0.91 -2.74 -13.63
CA GLN A 144 0.85 -1.32 -13.33
C GLN A 144 -0.56 -0.90 -12.91
N GLY A 145 -0.65 -0.20 -11.77
CA GLY A 145 -1.90 0.31 -11.25
C GLY A 145 -2.69 -0.65 -10.36
N ASP A 146 -2.23 -1.90 -10.20
CA ASP A 146 -2.79 -2.80 -9.21
C ASP A 146 -2.46 -2.32 -7.80
N VAL A 147 -3.46 -2.38 -6.92
CA VAL A 147 -3.29 -2.41 -5.48
C VAL A 147 -3.49 -3.82 -4.99
N VAL A 148 -2.47 -4.40 -4.36
CA VAL A 148 -2.54 -5.72 -3.72
C VAL A 148 -2.65 -5.55 -2.21
N ALA A 149 -3.56 -6.28 -1.56
CA ALA A 149 -3.82 -6.24 -0.14
C ALA A 149 -3.63 -7.65 0.46
N THR A 150 -2.76 -7.76 1.47
CA THR A 150 -2.41 -9.04 2.10
C THR A 150 -2.58 -8.97 3.62
N PRO A 151 -3.23 -9.95 4.27
CA PRO A 151 -3.36 -10.01 5.73
C PRO A 151 -2.02 -10.05 6.47
N VAL A 152 -2.05 -9.70 7.75
CA VAL A 152 -0.92 -9.93 8.66
C VAL A 152 -0.67 -11.44 8.79
N GLY A 153 0.60 -11.84 8.90
CA GLY A 153 1.00 -13.25 9.04
C GLY A 153 1.06 -14.07 7.74
N VAL A 154 0.48 -13.59 6.62
CA VAL A 154 0.51 -14.31 5.33
C VAL A 154 1.89 -14.18 4.65
N ALA A 155 2.50 -15.32 4.31
CA ALA A 155 3.71 -15.35 3.50
C ALA A 155 3.41 -14.99 2.04
N LYS A 156 4.31 -14.27 1.38
CA LYS A 156 4.06 -13.71 0.04
C LYS A 156 5.33 -13.50 -0.76
N TRP A 157 5.27 -13.71 -2.06
CA TRP A 157 6.42 -13.54 -2.95
C TRP A 157 6.01 -12.82 -4.22
N ILE A 158 6.97 -12.15 -4.84
CA ILE A 158 6.76 -11.37 -6.06
C ILE A 158 7.86 -11.66 -7.04
N TYR A 159 7.52 -11.97 -8.27
CA TYR A 159 8.48 -12.21 -9.34
C TYR A 159 8.26 -11.19 -10.45
N ASN A 160 9.28 -10.44 -10.82
CA ASN A 160 9.23 -9.61 -12.00
C ASN A 160 9.53 -10.45 -13.24
N ASN A 161 8.50 -10.61 -14.09
CA ASN A 161 8.59 -11.30 -15.38
C ASN A 161 8.42 -10.35 -16.58
N GLY A 162 8.50 -9.04 -16.36
CA GLY A 162 8.50 -8.02 -17.40
C GLY A 162 9.90 -7.52 -17.73
N ASP A 163 10.00 -6.79 -18.83
CA ASP A 163 11.27 -6.25 -19.35
C ASP A 163 11.74 -4.98 -18.63
N THR A 164 10.89 -4.41 -17.77
CA THR A 164 11.16 -3.18 -17.02
C THR A 164 11.20 -3.46 -15.53
N PRO A 165 11.99 -2.69 -14.74
CA PRO A 165 12.00 -2.86 -13.31
C PRO A 165 10.61 -2.69 -12.69
N LEU A 166 10.17 -3.71 -11.95
CA LEU A 166 8.95 -3.64 -11.16
C LEU A 166 9.20 -2.74 -9.94
N VAL A 167 8.52 -1.60 -9.89
CA VAL A 167 8.56 -0.68 -8.75
C VAL A 167 7.34 -0.91 -7.89
N MET A 168 7.58 -1.09 -6.59
CA MET A 168 6.55 -1.46 -5.65
C MET A 168 6.62 -0.58 -4.41
N VAL A 169 5.59 0.24 -4.18
CA VAL A 169 5.48 1.03 -2.94
C VAL A 169 4.58 0.32 -1.97
N SER A 170 5.04 0.30 -0.73
CA SER A 170 4.67 -0.66 0.26
C SER A 170 4.29 0.02 1.58
N LEU A 171 3.00 -0.02 1.95
CA LEU A 171 2.51 0.49 3.24
C LEU A 171 2.11 -0.64 4.19
N ILE A 172 2.56 -0.51 5.44
CA ILE A 172 2.25 -1.38 6.57
C ILE A 172 1.61 -0.52 7.65
N ASP A 173 0.38 -0.85 8.06
CA ASP A 173 -0.29 -0.22 9.19
C ASP A 173 0.19 -0.86 10.48
N THR A 174 1.17 -0.23 11.14
CA THR A 174 1.76 -0.72 12.39
C THR A 174 0.82 -0.50 13.58
N SER A 175 -0.14 0.40 13.44
CA SER A 175 -1.18 0.65 14.44
C SER A 175 -2.41 -0.25 14.34
N ASN A 176 -2.47 -1.08 13.29
CA ASN A 176 -3.61 -1.95 13.01
C ASN A 176 -3.92 -2.90 14.17
N TYR A 177 -5.21 -3.20 14.39
CA TYR A 177 -5.64 -4.12 15.45
C TYR A 177 -5.14 -5.55 15.25
N GLU A 178 -4.80 -5.94 14.02
CA GLU A 178 -4.18 -7.23 13.72
C GLU A 178 -2.75 -7.33 14.27
N ASN A 179 -2.06 -6.20 14.44
CA ASN A 179 -0.71 -6.16 14.99
C ASN A 179 -0.75 -6.16 16.53
N GLN A 180 -0.53 -7.35 17.11
CA GLN A 180 -0.53 -7.56 18.57
C GLN A 180 0.86 -7.42 19.21
N LEU A 181 1.87 -6.99 18.45
CA LEU A 181 3.24 -6.86 18.96
C LEU A 181 3.42 -5.46 19.57
N ASP A 182 3.92 -4.51 18.78
CA ASP A 182 4.08 -3.11 19.14
C ASP A 182 3.96 -2.23 17.90
N GLY A 183 4.21 -0.92 18.02
CA GLY A 183 4.10 0.02 16.90
C GLY A 183 5.18 -0.08 15.82
N ARG A 184 6.02 -1.13 15.83
CA ARG A 184 7.17 -1.28 14.93
C ARG A 184 6.92 -2.31 13.83
N ARG A 185 7.48 -2.05 12.66
CA ARG A 185 7.41 -3.00 11.54
C ARG A 185 8.33 -4.19 11.81
N ARG A 186 7.81 -5.41 11.61
CA ARG A 186 8.64 -6.62 11.55
C ARG A 186 8.51 -7.32 10.23
N SER A 187 9.64 -7.74 9.67
CA SER A 187 9.71 -8.54 8.45
C SER A 187 10.33 -9.89 8.78
N PHE A 188 9.54 -10.95 8.68
CA PHE A 188 9.98 -12.33 8.88
C PHE A 188 10.21 -12.98 7.53
N TYR A 189 11.47 -13.05 7.09
CA TYR A 189 11.82 -13.67 5.82
C TYR A 189 11.83 -15.21 5.96
N LEU A 190 11.38 -15.93 4.93
CA LEU A 190 11.45 -17.41 4.89
C LEU A 190 12.70 -17.89 4.13
N GLY A 191 13.42 -16.99 3.48
CA GLY A 191 14.64 -17.31 2.75
C GLY A 191 15.48 -16.06 2.56
N GLY A 192 16.72 -16.26 2.12
CA GLY A 192 17.70 -15.18 2.00
C GLY A 192 18.31 -14.76 3.33
N ASN A 193 19.22 -13.79 3.26
CA ASN A 193 20.00 -13.32 4.42
C ASN A 193 20.19 -11.79 4.32
N PRO A 194 19.16 -11.01 4.68
CA PRO A 194 19.18 -9.55 4.53
C PRO A 194 20.07 -8.84 5.57
N GLN A 195 20.26 -9.42 6.76
CA GLN A 195 21.05 -8.82 7.85
C GLN A 195 22.53 -8.71 7.49
N GLN A 196 23.12 -9.79 6.99
CA GLN A 196 24.54 -9.85 6.69
C GLN A 196 24.92 -8.88 5.56
N GLN A 197 23.98 -8.62 4.65
CA GLN A 197 24.17 -7.66 3.57
C GLN A 197 24.11 -6.21 4.07
N GLN A 198 23.21 -5.89 5.00
CA GLN A 198 23.13 -4.57 5.62
C GLN A 198 24.41 -4.23 6.43
N GLN A 199 24.95 -5.21 7.16
CA GLN A 199 26.20 -5.04 7.91
C GLN A 199 27.41 -4.76 6.99
N ARG A 200 27.49 -5.42 5.83
CA ARG A 200 28.56 -5.16 4.84
C ARG A 200 28.47 -3.78 4.22
N GLN A 201 27.26 -3.34 3.83
CA GLN A 201 27.05 -2.00 3.28
C GLN A 201 27.44 -0.91 4.28
N GLN A 202 27.14 -1.10 5.57
CA GLN A 202 27.57 -0.18 6.62
C GLN A 202 29.10 -0.14 6.78
N GLN A 203 29.78 -1.28 6.69
CA GLN A 203 31.26 -1.33 6.75
C GLN A 203 31.92 -0.67 5.53
N GLU A 204 31.33 -0.78 4.34
CA GLU A 204 31.82 -0.12 3.12
C GLU A 204 31.59 1.39 3.17
N GLN A 205 30.42 1.86 3.61
CA GLN A 205 30.12 3.29 3.75
C GLN A 205 30.97 3.98 4.83
N GLN A 206 31.29 3.29 5.93
CA GLN A 206 32.18 3.82 6.97
C GLN A 206 33.63 3.98 6.49
N ARG A 207 34.05 3.29 5.43
CA ARG A 207 35.37 3.47 4.82
C ARG A 207 35.44 4.69 3.90
N GLU A 208 34.31 5.18 3.39
CA GLU A 208 34.27 6.30 2.43
C GLU A 208 33.89 7.66 3.06
N GLN A 209 33.16 7.69 4.19
CA GLN A 209 32.84 8.95 4.88
C GLN A 209 33.05 8.81 6.40
N GLY A 210 34.04 9.56 6.89
CA GLY A 210 34.37 9.62 8.32
C GLY A 210 33.16 9.97 9.19
N GLN A 211 32.95 9.13 10.22
CA GLN A 211 32.12 9.31 11.41
C GLN A 211 30.83 10.14 11.25
N ARG A 212 29.71 9.46 10.99
CA ARG A 212 28.40 9.90 11.50
C ARG A 212 27.86 8.89 12.52
N ARG A 213 27.41 9.45 13.66
CA ARG A 213 26.88 8.77 14.85
C ARG A 213 25.79 7.75 14.50
N GLY A 214 25.89 6.57 15.12
CA GLY A 214 24.96 5.46 14.97
C GLY A 214 23.52 5.85 15.28
N SER A 215 22.69 5.80 14.25
CA SER A 215 21.27 5.51 14.42
C SER A 215 21.14 4.07 14.89
N GLN A 216 20.48 3.85 16.02
CA GLN A 216 20.00 2.53 16.44
C GLN A 216 19.04 2.01 15.38
N GLN A 217 19.57 1.33 14.36
CA GLN A 217 18.79 0.78 13.26
C GLN A 217 18.33 -0.61 13.63
N GLU A 218 17.03 -0.87 13.43
CA GLU A 218 16.41 -2.18 13.60
C GLU A 218 17.29 -3.25 12.93
N ALA A 219 17.66 -4.25 13.72
CA ALA A 219 18.31 -5.43 13.20
C ALA A 219 17.36 -6.10 12.22
N SER A 220 17.60 -5.94 10.92
CA SER A 220 17.08 -6.87 9.92
C SER A 220 17.42 -8.27 10.44
N SER A 221 16.42 -9.08 10.77
CA SER A 221 16.67 -10.45 11.19
C SER A 221 17.01 -11.26 9.94
N ASN A 222 17.97 -12.17 10.05
CA ASN A 222 18.09 -13.30 9.12
C ASN A 222 16.73 -14.00 8.93
N ASN A 223 16.61 -14.82 7.87
CA ASN A 223 15.40 -15.62 7.68
C ASN A 223 15.04 -16.41 8.95
N ILE A 224 13.77 -16.74 9.13
CA ILE A 224 13.26 -17.39 10.34
C ILE A 224 13.95 -18.73 10.62
N PHE A 225 14.39 -19.45 9.59
CA PHE A 225 15.05 -20.74 9.75
C PHE A 225 16.42 -20.63 10.40
N SER A 226 17.11 -19.50 10.22
CA SER A 226 18.42 -19.27 10.83
C SER A 226 18.42 -19.40 12.36
N GLY A 227 17.28 -19.11 13.01
CA GLY A 227 17.09 -19.19 14.46
C GLY A 227 16.83 -20.60 15.00
N PHE A 228 16.55 -21.59 14.14
CA PHE A 228 16.33 -22.98 14.56
C PHE A 228 17.62 -23.81 14.51
N ASP A 229 17.67 -24.87 15.32
CA ASP A 229 18.76 -25.85 15.28
C ASP A 229 18.76 -26.61 13.94
N ASN A 230 19.96 -26.81 13.39
CA ASN A 230 20.12 -27.41 12.07
C ASN A 230 19.68 -28.88 12.02
N ARG A 231 19.91 -29.66 13.09
CA ARG A 231 19.50 -31.07 13.15
C ARG A 231 17.99 -31.19 13.32
N MET A 232 17.40 -30.34 14.14
CA MET A 232 15.95 -30.26 14.30
C MET A 232 15.24 -29.91 12.99
N LEU A 233 15.76 -28.95 12.22
CA LEU A 233 15.23 -28.64 10.89
C LEU A 233 15.34 -29.84 9.93
N ALA A 234 16.49 -30.51 9.92
CA ALA A 234 16.70 -31.70 9.09
C ALA A 234 15.69 -32.81 9.43
N GLU A 235 15.44 -33.04 10.72
CA GLU A 235 14.48 -34.02 11.21
C GLU A 235 13.04 -33.67 10.85
N VAL A 236 12.58 -32.44 11.16
CA VAL A 236 11.19 -32.01 10.92
C VAL A 236 10.83 -32.01 9.43
N PHE A 237 11.76 -31.63 8.56
CA PHE A 237 11.53 -31.64 7.11
C PHE A 237 11.88 -32.98 6.45
N GLY A 238 12.48 -33.94 7.17
CA GLY A 238 12.92 -35.22 6.60
C GLY A 238 14.00 -35.05 5.52
N VAL A 239 14.90 -34.07 5.68
CA VAL A 239 15.94 -33.73 4.70
C VAL A 239 17.34 -33.89 5.27
N SER A 240 18.36 -33.79 4.41
CA SER A 240 19.76 -33.79 4.87
C SER A 240 20.08 -32.56 5.73
N THR A 241 21.06 -32.68 6.63
CA THR A 241 21.58 -31.55 7.42
C THR A 241 22.18 -30.45 6.56
N GLU A 242 22.65 -30.78 5.36
CA GLU A 242 23.12 -29.81 4.38
C GLU A 242 21.96 -29.03 3.75
N THR A 243 20.85 -29.70 3.44
CA THR A 243 19.62 -29.03 2.97
C THR A 243 19.07 -28.09 4.05
N ALA A 244 19.02 -28.55 5.31
CA ALA A 244 18.63 -27.72 6.43
C ALA A 244 19.55 -26.50 6.59
N ARG A 245 20.86 -26.67 6.42
CA ARG A 245 21.84 -25.58 6.46
C ARG A 245 21.59 -24.54 5.37
N ARG A 246 21.17 -24.96 4.18
CA ARG A 246 20.77 -24.06 3.08
C ARG A 246 19.49 -23.29 3.41
N LEU A 247 18.49 -23.91 4.05
CA LEU A 247 17.28 -23.21 4.51
C LEU A 247 17.62 -22.09 5.50
N ARG A 248 18.60 -22.32 6.38
CA ARG A 248 19.09 -21.30 7.33
C ARG A 248 19.79 -20.11 6.66
N GLY A 249 20.22 -20.24 5.40
CA GLY A 249 20.85 -19.16 4.64
C GLY A 249 22.26 -18.75 5.13
N GLU A 250 22.97 -19.63 5.83
CA GLU A 250 24.28 -19.32 6.46
C GLU A 250 25.36 -18.81 5.49
N ASN A 251 25.29 -19.23 4.23
CA ASN A 251 26.26 -18.86 3.18
C ASN A 251 25.59 -18.06 2.04
N ASP A 252 24.37 -17.58 2.25
CA ASP A 252 23.66 -16.78 1.26
C ASP A 252 24.01 -15.31 1.43
N ASN A 253 24.55 -14.68 0.38
CA ASN A 253 24.93 -13.26 0.38
C ASN A 253 24.06 -12.42 -0.58
N ARG A 254 22.97 -13.00 -1.09
CA ARG A 254 22.16 -12.38 -2.15
C ARG A 254 21.09 -11.42 -1.62
N GLY A 255 20.83 -11.45 -0.31
CA GLY A 255 19.81 -10.62 0.34
C GLY A 255 18.41 -11.22 0.27
N ASN A 256 17.40 -10.34 0.16
CA ASN A 256 15.98 -10.70 0.08
C ASN A 256 15.38 -10.57 -1.34
N ILE A 257 16.16 -10.07 -2.32
CA ILE A 257 15.78 -9.99 -3.73
C ILE A 257 16.84 -10.71 -4.55
N VAL A 258 16.47 -11.89 -5.06
CA VAL A 258 17.41 -12.84 -5.66
C VAL A 258 17.19 -12.96 -7.17
N ARG A 259 18.28 -13.19 -7.88
CA ARG A 259 18.25 -13.47 -9.32
C ARG A 259 17.80 -14.91 -9.53
N VAL A 260 16.86 -15.11 -10.45
CA VAL A 260 16.49 -16.45 -10.94
C VAL A 260 17.20 -16.59 -12.28
N GLU A 261 18.16 -17.52 -12.39
CA GLU A 261 19.01 -17.62 -13.59
C GLU A 261 18.22 -17.91 -14.88
N ASN A 262 17.14 -18.69 -14.74
CA ASN A 262 16.19 -19.00 -15.80
C ASN A 262 14.82 -18.37 -15.51
N GLU A 263 13.87 -18.48 -16.43
CA GLU A 263 12.50 -18.05 -16.17
C GLU A 263 11.88 -18.86 -15.02
N LEU A 264 11.28 -18.17 -14.04
CA LEU A 264 10.55 -18.82 -12.96
C LEU A 264 9.39 -19.65 -13.52
N GLN A 265 9.51 -20.97 -13.35
CA GLN A 265 8.48 -21.91 -13.75
C GLN A 265 7.43 -22.00 -12.63
N VAL A 266 6.17 -21.68 -12.94
CA VAL A 266 5.02 -21.89 -12.04
C VAL A 266 3.84 -22.44 -12.83
N ILE A 267 3.02 -23.27 -12.20
CA ILE A 267 1.76 -23.73 -12.78
C ILE A 267 0.83 -22.52 -12.87
N ARG A 268 0.22 -22.30 -14.02
CA ARG A 268 -0.79 -21.25 -14.22
C ARG A 268 -1.72 -21.63 -15.36
N PRO A 269 -3.01 -21.22 -15.32
CA PRO A 269 -3.91 -21.43 -16.44
C PRO A 269 -3.35 -20.79 -17.72
N PRO A 270 -3.38 -21.47 -18.87
CA PRO A 270 -3.13 -20.85 -20.16
C PRO A 270 -4.35 -20.01 -20.52
N ARG A 271 -4.42 -18.77 -20.04
CA ARG A 271 -5.50 -17.83 -20.43
C ARG A 271 -4.92 -16.57 -21.04
N MET A 272 -5.57 -16.12 -22.12
CA MET A 272 -5.27 -14.85 -22.77
C MET A 272 -5.59 -13.72 -21.79
N GLU A 273 -4.68 -12.75 -21.65
CA GLU A 273 -4.81 -11.66 -20.66
C GLU A 273 -6.12 -10.88 -20.81
N GLN A 274 -6.69 -10.84 -22.01
CA GLN A 274 -7.98 -10.21 -22.32
C GLN A 274 -9.15 -10.88 -21.58
N GLU A 275 -9.14 -12.21 -21.39
CA GLU A 275 -10.22 -12.91 -20.67
C GLU A 275 -10.19 -12.65 -19.17
N GLU A 276 -9.01 -12.37 -18.58
CA GLU A 276 -8.91 -11.96 -17.17
C GLU A 276 -9.50 -10.56 -16.95
N GLU A 277 -9.31 -9.64 -17.90
CA GLU A 277 -9.91 -8.31 -17.85
C GLU A 277 -11.43 -8.38 -17.94
N GLU A 278 -11.98 -9.16 -18.89
CA GLU A 278 -13.42 -9.34 -19.07
C GLU A 278 -14.07 -10.07 -17.87
N GLN A 279 -13.41 -11.08 -17.28
CA GLN A 279 -13.91 -11.74 -16.06
C GLN A 279 -13.84 -10.81 -14.83
N GLU A 280 -12.86 -9.91 -14.77
CA GLU A 280 -12.81 -8.86 -13.75
C GLU A 280 -13.94 -7.82 -13.92
N GLU A 281 -14.33 -7.52 -15.16
CA GLU A 281 -15.47 -6.64 -15.46
C GLU A 281 -16.81 -7.25 -15.01
N GLN A 282 -17.02 -8.55 -15.25
CA GLN A 282 -18.23 -9.24 -14.79
C GLN A 282 -18.34 -9.33 -13.26
N ARG A 283 -17.21 -9.38 -12.54
CA ARG A 283 -17.17 -9.42 -11.06
C ARG A 283 -17.24 -8.05 -10.39
N TYR A 284 -17.24 -6.95 -11.15
CA TYR A 284 -17.31 -5.59 -10.61
C TYR A 284 -18.64 -5.26 -9.93
N GLY A 285 -19.68 -6.11 -10.11
CA GLY A 285 -21.02 -5.96 -9.52
C GLY A 285 -21.41 -7.02 -8.48
N GLY A 286 -20.55 -8.00 -8.19
CA GLY A 286 -20.84 -9.03 -7.18
C GLY A 286 -20.41 -8.57 -5.79
N ASN A 287 -21.35 -8.52 -4.83
CA ASN A 287 -21.00 -8.39 -3.42
C ASN A 287 -20.13 -9.61 -3.03
N GLY A 288 -18.80 -9.45 -3.02
CA GLY A 288 -17.82 -10.50 -2.72
C GLY A 288 -17.78 -10.91 -1.25
N LEU A 289 -18.93 -10.94 -0.58
CA LEU A 289 -19.11 -11.39 0.79
C LEU A 289 -19.08 -12.92 0.91
N ASP A 290 -19.27 -13.64 -0.21
CA ASP A 290 -19.29 -15.12 -0.27
C ASP A 290 -18.01 -15.76 -0.85
N GLU A 291 -16.90 -15.02 -0.96
CA GLU A 291 -15.62 -15.64 -1.34
C GLU A 291 -15.07 -16.45 -0.16
N SER A 292 -14.87 -17.76 -0.35
CA SER A 292 -14.16 -18.57 0.64
C SER A 292 -12.77 -17.99 0.90
N VAL A 293 -12.27 -18.11 2.13
CA VAL A 293 -10.98 -17.53 2.58
C VAL A 293 -9.84 -17.87 1.60
N CYS A 294 -9.86 -19.06 1.01
CA CYS A 294 -8.84 -19.53 0.07
C CYS A 294 -8.89 -18.89 -1.32
N ASN A 295 -10.05 -18.34 -1.72
CA ASN A 295 -10.26 -17.73 -3.02
C ASN A 295 -10.43 -16.21 -2.97
N LEU A 296 -10.19 -15.60 -1.80
CA LEU A 296 -10.27 -14.15 -1.61
C LEU A 296 -9.51 -13.39 -2.70
N LYS A 297 -10.20 -12.42 -3.29
CA LYS A 297 -9.61 -11.42 -4.19
C LYS A 297 -8.68 -10.54 -3.36
N LEU A 298 -7.39 -10.56 -3.71
CA LEU A 298 -6.32 -9.82 -3.02
C LEU A 298 -5.84 -8.59 -3.80
N ARG A 299 -6.28 -8.39 -5.05
CA ARG A 299 -5.84 -7.25 -5.86
C ARG A 299 -6.98 -6.57 -6.60
N GLN A 300 -6.78 -5.29 -6.91
CA GLN A 300 -7.66 -4.52 -7.77
C GLN A 300 -6.87 -3.45 -8.53
N ASN A 301 -7.07 -3.37 -9.86
CA ASN A 301 -6.51 -2.30 -10.65
C ASN A 301 -7.31 -1.00 -10.45
N ILE A 302 -6.61 0.10 -10.18
CA ILE A 302 -7.20 1.42 -9.97
C ILE A 302 -6.65 2.50 -10.90
N ASP A 303 -5.84 2.10 -11.90
CA ASP A 303 -5.25 3.06 -12.84
C ASP A 303 -6.03 3.19 -14.15
N ASN A 304 -6.93 2.25 -14.46
CA ASN A 304 -7.84 2.35 -15.61
C ASN A 304 -8.73 3.61 -15.53
N PRO A 305 -8.62 4.58 -16.47
CA PRO A 305 -9.43 5.80 -16.49
C PRO A 305 -10.94 5.55 -16.55
N SER A 306 -11.38 4.48 -17.22
CA SER A 306 -12.80 4.13 -17.36
C SER A 306 -13.42 3.68 -16.04
N ARG A 307 -12.61 3.40 -15.01
CA ARG A 307 -13.06 3.01 -13.66
C ARG A 307 -13.03 4.16 -12.65
N ALA A 308 -12.85 5.40 -13.11
CA ALA A 308 -12.85 6.58 -12.24
C ALA A 308 -14.22 6.77 -11.56
N ASP A 309 -14.20 7.05 -10.26
CA ASP A 309 -15.41 7.39 -9.49
C ASP A 309 -15.78 8.86 -9.63
N VAL A 310 -14.78 9.72 -9.83
CA VAL A 310 -14.96 11.14 -10.12
C VAL A 310 -14.09 11.47 -11.32
N TYR A 311 -14.69 12.10 -12.33
CA TYR A 311 -13.99 12.52 -13.53
C TYR A 311 -14.42 13.92 -13.93
N ASN A 312 -13.44 14.76 -14.25
CA ASN A 312 -13.64 16.04 -14.89
C ASN A 312 -12.67 16.15 -16.07
N PRO A 313 -13.16 16.25 -17.32
CA PRO A 313 -12.31 16.21 -18.52
C PRO A 313 -11.30 17.36 -18.60
N ARG A 314 -11.48 18.44 -17.82
CA ARG A 314 -10.57 19.58 -17.78
C ARG A 314 -9.72 19.64 -16.51
N ALA A 315 -9.89 18.70 -15.58
CA ALA A 315 -9.21 18.74 -14.29
C ALA A 315 -8.50 17.43 -13.91
N GLY A 316 -9.10 16.27 -14.22
CA GLY A 316 -8.49 14.97 -13.90
C GLY A 316 -9.50 13.91 -13.45
N ARG A 317 -9.03 12.94 -12.66
CA ARG A 317 -9.83 11.82 -12.15
C ARG A 317 -9.40 11.34 -10.75
N PHE A 318 -10.37 10.77 -10.04
CA PHE A 318 -10.17 9.96 -8.84
C PHE A 318 -10.70 8.55 -9.04
N THR A 319 -9.93 7.55 -8.61
CA THR A 319 -10.37 6.17 -8.48
C THR A 319 -10.13 5.72 -7.04
N ARG A 320 -11.19 5.43 -6.30
CA ARG A 320 -11.16 4.98 -4.90
C ARG A 320 -11.23 3.46 -4.85
N LEU A 321 -10.55 2.89 -3.88
CA LEU A 321 -10.53 1.47 -3.57
C LEU A 321 -10.89 1.27 -2.10
N ASN A 322 -12.06 0.72 -1.85
CA ASN A 322 -12.60 0.47 -0.52
C ASN A 322 -13.14 -0.97 -0.41
N SER A 323 -13.69 -1.33 0.74
CA SER A 323 -14.24 -2.65 1.00
C SER A 323 -15.37 -3.10 0.07
N ARG A 324 -16.02 -2.20 -0.66
CA ARG A 324 -17.03 -2.57 -1.67
C ARG A 324 -16.39 -3.07 -2.98
N LYS A 325 -15.22 -2.55 -3.35
CA LYS A 325 -14.50 -2.96 -4.57
C LYS A 325 -13.50 -4.10 -4.33
N LEU A 326 -13.01 -4.23 -3.09
CA LEU A 326 -12.08 -5.26 -2.67
C LEU A 326 -12.41 -5.67 -1.22
N SER A 327 -13.12 -6.79 -1.04
CA SER A 327 -13.77 -7.16 0.24
C SER A 327 -12.79 -7.32 1.40
N ILE A 328 -11.59 -7.85 1.15
CA ILE A 328 -10.53 -8.01 2.15
C ILE A 328 -10.14 -6.70 2.84
N LEU A 329 -10.40 -5.55 2.21
CA LEU A 329 -10.16 -4.24 2.83
C LEU A 329 -11.02 -3.97 4.05
N SER A 330 -12.18 -4.62 4.16
CA SER A 330 -13.00 -4.54 5.37
C SER A 330 -12.29 -5.15 6.57
N TYR A 331 -11.62 -6.29 6.35
CA TYR A 331 -10.83 -6.96 7.38
C TYR A 331 -9.59 -6.12 7.72
N LEU A 332 -8.82 -5.70 6.71
CA LEU A 332 -7.60 -4.93 6.90
C LEU A 332 -7.82 -3.51 7.46
N ARG A 333 -9.05 -3.00 7.50
CA ARG A 333 -9.40 -1.63 7.91
C ARG A 333 -8.61 -0.54 7.18
N LEU A 334 -8.41 -0.72 5.88
CA LEU A 334 -7.58 0.16 5.07
C LEU A 334 -8.27 0.45 3.73
N ASN A 335 -7.87 1.54 3.06
CA ASN A 335 -8.34 1.87 1.72
C ASN A 335 -7.23 2.53 0.90
N ALA A 336 -7.49 2.73 -0.40
CA ALA A 336 -6.62 3.53 -1.25
C ALA A 336 -7.40 4.47 -2.20
N GLU A 337 -6.75 5.52 -2.66
CA GLU A 337 -7.26 6.45 -3.67
C GLU A 337 -6.16 6.77 -4.68
N ARG A 338 -6.46 6.60 -5.96
CA ARG A 338 -5.62 7.05 -7.08
C ARG A 338 -6.12 8.40 -7.56
N GLY A 339 -5.27 9.41 -7.55
CA GLY A 339 -5.56 10.73 -8.09
C GLY A 339 -4.70 11.07 -9.29
N VAL A 340 -5.32 11.62 -10.33
CA VAL A 340 -4.65 12.20 -11.51
C VAL A 340 -5.21 13.60 -11.69
N LEU A 341 -4.35 14.62 -11.66
CA LEU A 341 -4.69 15.99 -12.02
C LEU A 341 -3.97 16.35 -13.32
N TYR A 342 -4.71 17.01 -14.20
CA TYR A 342 -4.16 17.63 -15.40
C TYR A 342 -3.45 18.94 -15.06
N ARG A 343 -2.74 19.49 -16.04
CA ARG A 343 -2.06 20.78 -15.98
C ARG A 343 -2.87 21.82 -15.19
N ASN A 344 -2.26 22.39 -14.16
CA ASN A 344 -2.79 23.50 -13.34
C ASN A 344 -4.14 23.25 -12.67
N ALA A 345 -4.66 22.02 -12.74
CA ALA A 345 -5.93 21.65 -12.13
C ALA A 345 -5.79 21.54 -10.60
N LEU A 346 -6.91 21.68 -9.90
CA LEU A 346 -6.94 21.66 -8.44
C LEU A 346 -7.85 20.57 -7.92
N THR A 347 -7.54 20.04 -6.74
CA THR A 347 -8.56 19.36 -5.94
C THR A 347 -9.33 20.40 -5.13
N ALA A 348 -10.62 20.15 -4.87
CA ALA A 348 -11.33 20.86 -3.83
C ALA A 348 -10.56 20.74 -2.50
N PRO A 349 -10.43 21.83 -1.71
CA PRO A 349 -9.92 21.71 -0.36
C PRO A 349 -10.82 20.73 0.41
N ARG A 350 -10.23 19.75 1.09
CA ARG A 350 -10.98 18.74 1.85
C ARG A 350 -10.21 18.22 3.05
N TRP A 351 -10.90 17.71 4.06
CA TRP A 351 -10.30 16.93 5.15
C TRP A 351 -10.83 15.51 5.17
N HIS A 352 -10.03 14.58 5.71
CA HIS A 352 -10.43 13.20 5.98
C HIS A 352 -11.02 13.10 7.39
N MET A 353 -12.26 12.64 7.52
CA MET A 353 -13.01 12.67 8.78
C MET A 353 -12.63 11.53 9.74
N ASN A 354 -12.16 10.40 9.23
CA ASN A 354 -12.00 9.15 9.98
C ASN A 354 -10.74 8.35 9.60
N SER A 355 -9.76 8.99 8.95
CA SER A 355 -8.51 8.34 8.53
C SER A 355 -7.37 9.34 8.37
N HIS A 356 -6.13 8.86 8.54
CA HIS A 356 -4.94 9.50 7.99
C HIS A 356 -4.82 9.16 6.50
N SER A 357 -4.15 10.00 5.72
CA SER A 357 -3.84 9.73 4.31
C SER A 357 -2.35 9.81 4.07
N VAL A 358 -1.78 8.71 3.57
CA VAL A 358 -0.36 8.55 3.24
C VAL A 358 -0.23 8.64 1.72
N MET A 359 0.18 9.82 1.24
CA MET A 359 0.27 10.13 -0.19
C MET A 359 1.66 9.82 -0.72
N TYR A 360 1.76 9.02 -1.78
CA TYR A 360 2.98 8.79 -2.54
C TYR A 360 2.82 9.30 -3.98
N VAL A 361 3.73 10.17 -4.42
CA VAL A 361 3.68 10.75 -5.77
C VAL A 361 4.30 9.81 -6.78
N THR A 362 3.53 9.47 -7.81
CA THR A 362 3.99 8.56 -8.86
C THR A 362 4.41 9.25 -10.14
N ARG A 363 3.89 10.44 -10.45
CA ARG A 363 4.31 11.22 -11.62
C ARG A 363 4.01 12.70 -11.43
N GLY A 364 4.85 13.54 -12.04
CA GLY A 364 4.64 15.00 -12.05
C GLY A 364 4.91 15.66 -10.69
N ASN A 365 4.28 16.81 -10.48
CA ASN A 365 4.45 17.62 -9.27
C ASN A 365 3.22 18.47 -8.97
N ALA A 366 3.04 18.86 -7.71
CA ALA A 366 1.97 19.76 -7.29
C ALA A 366 2.43 20.67 -6.16
N ARG A 367 1.87 21.88 -6.10
CA ARG A 367 1.84 22.65 -4.86
C ARG A 367 0.77 22.05 -3.96
N VAL A 368 1.13 21.70 -2.73
CA VAL A 368 0.19 21.18 -1.74
C VAL A 368 0.22 22.08 -0.52
N GLN A 369 -0.96 22.36 0.03
CA GLN A 369 -1.10 23.02 1.33
C GLN A 369 -1.87 22.12 2.29
N ILE A 370 -1.40 22.05 3.53
CA ILE A 370 -2.04 21.32 4.63
C ILE A 370 -2.27 22.30 5.77
N VAL A 371 -3.51 22.40 6.24
CA VAL A 371 -3.91 23.29 7.33
C VAL A 371 -4.57 22.48 8.44
N GLY A 372 -4.06 22.64 9.65
CA GLY A 372 -4.62 22.02 10.86
C GLY A 372 -5.49 22.99 11.66
N ASN A 373 -5.48 22.83 12.97
CA ASN A 373 -6.13 23.72 13.94
C ASN A 373 -5.28 24.95 14.31
N TYR A 374 -4.19 25.22 13.59
CA TYR A 374 -3.29 26.35 13.81
C TYR A 374 -3.58 27.48 12.81
N GLN A 375 -3.19 28.72 13.14
CA GLN A 375 -3.44 29.91 12.30
C GLN A 375 -2.58 29.98 11.02
N ARG A 376 -1.77 28.96 10.71
CA ARG A 376 -0.92 28.89 9.51
C ARG A 376 -0.91 27.49 8.91
N PRO A 377 -0.63 27.34 7.61
CA PRO A 377 -0.38 26.04 7.01
C PRO A 377 0.77 25.34 7.74
N ILE A 378 0.60 24.05 8.02
CA ILE A 378 1.66 23.19 8.54
C ILE A 378 2.49 22.56 7.42
N PHE A 379 2.04 22.70 6.17
CA PHE A 379 2.81 22.43 4.96
C PHE A 379 2.32 23.38 3.88
N ASP A 380 3.24 24.04 3.18
CA ASP A 380 2.98 24.76 1.92
C ASP A 380 4.23 24.60 1.04
N GLY A 381 4.18 23.67 0.08
CA GLY A 381 5.37 23.29 -0.65
C GLY A 381 5.08 22.55 -1.95
N GLN A 382 6.14 22.35 -2.73
CA GLN A 382 6.12 21.53 -3.93
C GLN A 382 6.36 20.07 -3.57
N LEU A 383 5.44 19.21 -3.96
CA LEU A 383 5.56 17.76 -3.84
C LEU A 383 5.88 17.16 -5.22
N ARG A 384 6.89 16.29 -5.29
CA ARG A 384 7.45 15.74 -6.54
C ARG A 384 7.41 14.22 -6.55
N GLN A 385 7.54 13.64 -7.74
CA GLN A 385 7.62 12.19 -7.94
C GLN A 385 8.62 11.52 -6.98
N GLY A 386 8.19 10.40 -6.39
CA GLY A 386 9.00 9.62 -5.46
C GLY A 386 8.94 10.07 -4.00
N GLN A 387 8.36 11.24 -3.72
CA GLN A 387 8.16 11.76 -2.37
C GLN A 387 6.86 11.25 -1.75
N LEU A 388 6.88 11.20 -0.41
CA LEU A 388 5.76 10.82 0.44
C LEU A 388 5.28 12.04 1.26
N LEU A 389 3.98 12.17 1.47
CA LEU A 389 3.40 13.23 2.29
C LEU A 389 2.29 12.65 3.17
N ILE A 390 2.36 12.90 4.47
CA ILE A 390 1.33 12.49 5.42
C ILE A 390 0.31 13.61 5.57
N VAL A 391 -0.96 13.25 5.53
CA VAL A 391 -2.08 14.13 5.86
C VAL A 391 -2.80 13.54 7.06
N PRO A 392 -2.64 14.11 8.27
CA PRO A 392 -3.33 13.61 9.43
C PRO A 392 -4.86 13.77 9.33
N GLN A 393 -5.59 12.91 10.02
CA GLN A 393 -7.05 13.00 10.12
C GLN A 393 -7.48 14.41 10.52
N ASN A 394 -8.53 14.92 9.89
CA ASN A 394 -9.13 16.26 10.05
C ASN A 394 -8.28 17.45 9.57
N PHE A 395 -7.06 17.24 9.07
CA PHE A 395 -6.29 18.32 8.45
C PHE A 395 -6.82 18.56 7.04
N ALA A 396 -7.07 19.83 6.71
CA ALA A 396 -7.57 20.24 5.41
C ALA A 396 -6.41 20.29 4.41
N THR A 397 -6.64 19.75 3.21
CA THR A 397 -5.63 19.72 2.14
C THR A 397 -6.18 20.24 0.84
N ILE A 398 -5.37 21.05 0.14
CA ILE A 398 -5.59 21.46 -1.24
C ILE A 398 -4.33 21.13 -2.05
N LYS A 399 -4.54 20.72 -3.31
CA LYS A 399 -3.48 20.34 -4.26
C LYS A 399 -3.72 21.07 -5.56
N GLN A 400 -2.68 21.65 -6.12
CA GLN A 400 -2.67 22.24 -7.45
C GLN A 400 -1.54 21.62 -8.26
N ALA A 401 -1.89 20.96 -9.36
CA ALA A 401 -0.90 20.35 -10.25
C ALA A 401 -0.02 21.41 -10.92
N GLY A 402 1.23 21.07 -11.19
CA GLY A 402 2.09 21.86 -12.07
C GLY A 402 1.77 21.66 -13.56
N GLU A 403 2.65 22.18 -14.41
CA GLU A 403 2.49 22.12 -15.88
C GLU A 403 2.47 20.69 -16.44
N ASN A 404 3.20 19.77 -15.81
CA ASN A 404 3.28 18.36 -16.23
C ASN A 404 2.18 17.48 -15.63
N GLY A 405 1.18 18.08 -14.98
CA GLY A 405 0.17 17.35 -14.22
C GLY A 405 0.71 16.76 -12.91
N PHE A 406 -0.15 16.05 -12.19
CA PHE A 406 0.18 15.45 -10.90
C PHE A 406 -0.54 14.13 -10.68
N GLU A 407 0.21 13.11 -10.31
CA GLU A 407 -0.31 11.76 -10.10
C GLU A 407 0.20 11.15 -8.81
N TRP A 408 -0.72 10.62 -8.02
CA TRP A 408 -0.40 10.01 -6.74
C TRP A 408 -1.30 8.82 -6.43
N ILE A 409 -0.85 8.04 -5.47
CA ILE A 409 -1.69 7.11 -4.71
C ILE A 409 -1.71 7.55 -3.25
N SER A 410 -2.87 7.49 -2.62
CA SER A 410 -3.03 7.71 -1.18
C SER A 410 -3.52 6.43 -0.54
N PHE A 411 -2.82 5.92 0.46
CA PHE A 411 -3.31 4.87 1.35
C PHE A 411 -3.94 5.52 2.58
N GLN A 412 -5.06 5.00 3.07
CA GLN A 412 -5.76 5.63 4.19
C GLN A 412 -6.13 4.59 5.25
N THR A 413 -5.95 4.97 6.51
CA THR A 413 -5.99 4.10 7.71
C THR A 413 -7.41 3.75 8.18
N ASN A 414 -8.34 3.56 7.23
CA ASN A 414 -9.72 3.15 7.49
C ASN A 414 -10.29 2.40 6.27
N ASN A 415 -11.15 1.39 6.45
CA ASN A 415 -11.78 0.65 5.33
C ASN A 415 -12.77 1.49 4.52
N GLN A 416 -13.38 2.51 5.14
CA GLN A 416 -14.33 3.42 4.52
C GLN A 416 -13.98 4.85 4.88
N ALA A 417 -12.90 5.38 4.32
CA ALA A 417 -12.57 6.77 4.58
C ALA A 417 -13.63 7.70 4.01
N LEU A 418 -14.01 8.66 4.84
CA LEU A 418 -14.94 9.71 4.52
C LEU A 418 -14.16 11.02 4.38
N THR A 419 -14.40 11.74 3.29
CA THR A 419 -13.81 13.04 3.05
C THR A 419 -14.89 14.11 2.97
N SER A 420 -14.61 15.27 3.53
CA SER A 420 -15.51 16.41 3.52
C SER A 420 -14.91 17.55 2.68
N PRO A 421 -15.45 17.85 1.49
CA PRO A 421 -14.98 18.96 0.68
C PRO A 421 -15.49 20.32 1.19
N ILE A 422 -14.63 21.33 1.11
CA ILE A 422 -14.90 22.72 1.52
C ILE A 422 -15.54 23.53 0.39
N ALA A 423 -15.17 23.26 -0.86
CA ALA A 423 -15.70 23.96 -2.03
C ALA A 423 -16.24 22.97 -3.08
N GLY A 424 -17.10 23.47 -3.97
CA GLY A 424 -17.74 22.67 -5.03
C GLY A 424 -19.16 22.22 -4.69
N ARG A 425 -19.77 21.44 -5.60
CA ARG A 425 -21.20 21.08 -5.55
C ARG A 425 -21.61 20.25 -4.32
N ASN A 426 -20.71 19.43 -3.79
CA ASN A 426 -20.95 18.57 -2.61
C ASN A 426 -20.29 19.11 -1.33
N SER A 427 -19.98 20.40 -1.28
CA SER A 427 -19.22 21.00 -0.17
C SER A 427 -20.02 21.36 1.07
N VAL A 428 -19.31 21.44 2.21
CA VAL A 428 -19.89 21.96 3.46
C VAL A 428 -20.38 23.40 3.32
N ILE A 429 -19.67 24.25 2.56
CA ILE A 429 -20.07 25.63 2.30
C ILE A 429 -21.42 25.68 1.56
N ARG A 430 -21.62 24.80 0.58
CA ARG A 430 -22.90 24.72 -0.14
C ARG A 430 -24.03 24.17 0.74
N ALA A 431 -23.71 23.29 1.69
CA ALA A 431 -24.67 22.69 2.62
C ALA A 431 -25.14 23.66 3.73
N LEU A 432 -24.35 24.67 4.08
CA LEU A 432 -24.73 25.67 5.10
C LEU A 432 -25.83 26.62 4.59
N PRO A 433 -26.81 27.02 5.44
CA PRO A 433 -27.75 28.09 5.09
C PRO A 433 -27.01 29.38 4.72
N GLN A 434 -27.50 30.12 3.73
CA GLN A 434 -26.80 31.31 3.23
C GLN A 434 -26.62 32.37 4.32
N GLU A 435 -27.62 32.57 5.18
CA GLU A 435 -27.52 33.52 6.29
C GLU A 435 -26.44 33.16 7.32
N ILE A 436 -26.15 31.86 7.51
CA ILE A 436 -25.04 31.45 8.37
C ILE A 436 -23.71 31.94 7.79
N LEU A 437 -23.52 31.81 6.46
CA LEU A 437 -22.32 32.33 5.79
C LEU A 437 -22.23 33.86 5.89
N MET A 438 -23.34 34.56 5.64
CA MET A 438 -23.39 36.03 5.72
C MET A 438 -22.99 36.53 7.11
N ASN A 439 -23.55 35.95 8.15
CA ASN A 439 -23.27 36.36 9.53
C ASN A 439 -21.88 35.90 10.01
N ALA A 440 -21.47 34.67 9.68
CA ALA A 440 -20.18 34.12 10.11
C ALA A 440 -18.98 34.82 9.44
N PHE A 441 -19.10 35.15 8.15
CA PHE A 441 -18.03 35.77 7.38
C PHE A 441 -18.19 37.28 7.18
N ARG A 442 -19.30 37.87 7.63
CA ARG A 442 -19.65 39.29 7.41
C ARG A 442 -19.65 39.69 5.94
N ILE A 443 -20.30 38.87 5.13
CA ILE A 443 -20.41 39.05 3.67
C ILE A 443 -21.87 39.30 3.25
N SER A 444 -22.03 39.97 2.12
CA SER A 444 -23.33 40.23 1.50
C SER A 444 -24.02 38.93 1.04
N SER A 445 -25.32 39.04 0.77
CA SER A 445 -26.12 37.95 0.18
C SER A 445 -25.54 37.47 -1.16
N GLU A 446 -25.04 38.38 -1.99
CA GLU A 446 -24.45 38.07 -3.29
C GLU A 446 -23.10 37.37 -3.17
N GLU A 447 -22.24 37.83 -2.25
CA GLU A 447 -20.96 37.16 -1.96
C GLU A 447 -21.18 35.76 -1.39
N ALA A 448 -22.13 35.59 -0.46
CA ALA A 448 -22.49 34.28 0.08
C ALA A 448 -23.02 33.34 -1.01
N ARG A 449 -23.86 33.84 -1.93
CA ARG A 449 -24.34 33.09 -3.09
C ARG A 449 -23.18 32.70 -4.01
N SER A 450 -22.27 33.63 -4.31
CA SER A 450 -21.08 33.41 -5.11
C SER A 450 -20.16 32.35 -4.50
N LEU A 451 -19.92 32.41 -3.19
CA LEU A 451 -19.12 31.44 -2.45
C LEU A 451 -19.69 30.01 -2.54
N LYS A 452 -21.03 29.88 -2.54
CA LYS A 452 -21.71 28.58 -2.64
C LYS A 452 -21.74 28.01 -4.06
N TYR A 453 -21.82 28.85 -5.09
CA TYR A 453 -22.24 28.42 -6.43
C TYR A 453 -21.27 28.74 -7.57
N ASN A 454 -20.20 29.54 -7.37
CA ASN A 454 -19.23 29.87 -8.42
C ASN A 454 -18.33 28.69 -8.87
N ARG A 455 -18.38 27.57 -8.14
CA ARG A 455 -17.75 26.30 -8.52
C ARG A 455 -18.81 25.22 -8.45
N ASP A 456 -19.26 24.76 -9.61
CA ASP A 456 -20.28 23.73 -9.73
C ASP A 456 -19.70 22.34 -10.04
N GLU A 457 -18.37 22.25 -10.11
CA GLU A 457 -17.62 21.00 -10.18
C GLU A 457 -17.64 20.23 -8.84
N ILE A 458 -17.37 18.92 -8.89
CA ILE A 458 -17.27 18.03 -7.73
C ILE A 458 -15.81 17.60 -7.57
N GLU A 459 -15.20 17.93 -6.43
CA GLU A 459 -13.85 17.52 -5.99
C GLU A 459 -12.64 17.87 -6.87
N LEU A 460 -12.81 18.02 -8.19
CA LEU A 460 -11.77 18.27 -9.19
C LEU A 460 -12.13 19.51 -10.00
N PHE A 461 -11.30 20.54 -9.90
CA PHE A 461 -11.57 21.87 -10.45
C PHE A 461 -10.66 22.16 -11.62
N ALA A 462 -11.27 22.61 -12.71
CA ALA A 462 -10.53 23.08 -13.86
C ALA A 462 -9.77 24.38 -13.49
N PRO A 463 -8.59 24.62 -14.08
CA PRO A 463 -7.93 25.91 -13.98
C PRO A 463 -8.88 27.01 -14.45
N ARG A 464 -8.93 28.13 -13.73
CA ARG A 464 -9.63 29.34 -14.25
C ARG A 464 -8.69 30.04 -15.23
N SER A 465 -9.24 30.58 -16.32
CA SER A 465 -8.51 31.49 -17.18
C SER A 465 -8.16 32.76 -16.41
N GLU A 466 -6.98 33.34 -16.63
CA GLU A 466 -6.52 34.57 -15.95
C GLU A 466 -7.51 35.74 -16.07
N SER A 467 -8.36 35.75 -17.09
CA SER A 467 -9.45 36.72 -17.26
C SER A 467 -10.48 36.71 -16.13
N GLN A 468 -10.76 35.57 -15.49
CA GLN A 468 -11.73 35.47 -14.39
C GLN A 468 -11.15 35.81 -13.01
N GLY A 469 -9.83 35.92 -12.89
CA GLY A 469 -9.17 36.30 -11.64
C GLY A 469 -9.13 37.81 -11.41
N ARG A 470 -9.22 38.61 -12.48
CA ARG A 470 -9.18 40.08 -12.41
C ARG A 470 -10.53 40.73 -12.08
N GLU A 471 -11.65 40.08 -12.37
CA GLU A 471 -12.99 40.62 -12.04
C GLU A 471 -13.38 40.48 -10.56
N ILE A 472 -12.67 39.67 -9.77
CA ILE A 472 -12.96 39.46 -8.33
C ILE A 472 -12.09 40.38 -7.44
N ALA A 473 -11.13 41.10 -8.04
CA ALA A 473 -10.21 41.99 -7.33
C ALA A 473 -10.52 43.49 -7.54
N ALA A 474 -11.72 43.81 -8.05
CA ALA A 474 -12.18 45.19 -8.27
C ALA A 474 -13.34 45.54 -7.33
#